data_AF-A0A1Y1Y191-F1
#
_entry.id   AF-A0A1Y1Y191-F1
#
_cell.length_a   1.000
_cell.length_b   1.000
_cell.length_c   1.000
_cell.angle_alpha   90.00
_cell.angle_beta   90.00
_cell.angle_gamma   90.00
#
_symmetry.space_group_name_H-M   'P 1'
#
loop_
_entity.id
_entity.type
_entity.pdbx_description
1 polymer ?
#
loop_
_entity_poly.entity_id
_entity_poly.type
_entity_poly.pdbx_seq_one_letter_code
_entity_poly.pdbx_strand_id
1 'polypeptide(L)'
;MARNSEKQLSGLNRFLRAQEDEFLKEKIQKRPPLKTLNTAAEVRSWIPSIKKDISYCLHHLSGVRNYSEKKIAEFRERLQFLEREYERFVKKVRELDPDAIGTPGEAHKYYSKRKNLRRNQPKLMRLRAL
;
A
#
# COMPACT_ATOMS: atom_id res chain seq x y z
N MET A 1 -35.94 24.49 0.11
CA MET A 1 -34.61 23.92 -0.19
C MET A 1 -34.48 22.61 0.57
N ALA A 2 -34.19 21.50 -0.12
CA ALA A 2 -34.01 20.18 0.49
C ALA A 2 -32.71 20.09 1.31
N ARG A 3 -32.71 19.31 2.40
CA ARG A 3 -31.52 19.07 3.23
C ARG A 3 -30.45 18.30 2.44
N ASN A 4 -29.17 18.44 2.81
CA ASN A 4 -28.07 17.85 2.05
C ASN A 4 -28.13 16.30 1.96
N SER A 5 -28.73 15.66 2.95
CA SER A 5 -29.02 14.22 2.96
C SER A 5 -30.02 13.81 1.88
N GLU A 6 -31.06 14.61 1.66
CA GLU A 6 -32.09 14.37 0.63
C GLU A 6 -31.50 14.52 -0.78
N LYS A 7 -30.51 15.42 -0.96
CA LYS A 7 -29.80 15.57 -2.23
C LYS A 7 -29.00 14.32 -2.60
N GLN A 8 -28.54 13.51 -1.63
CA GLN A 8 -27.84 12.25 -1.92
C GLN A 8 -28.77 11.19 -2.53
N LEU A 9 -30.10 11.35 -2.37
CA LEU A 9 -31.12 10.47 -2.93
C LEU A 9 -31.63 10.93 -4.32
N SER A 10 -30.95 11.88 -4.98
CA SER A 10 -31.25 12.16 -6.38
C SER A 10 -30.74 11.01 -7.26
N GLY A 11 -31.40 10.77 -8.41
CA GLY A 11 -31.00 9.68 -9.32
C GLY A 11 -29.54 9.76 -9.75
N LEU A 12 -29.07 10.96 -10.09
CA LEU A 12 -27.68 11.20 -10.50
C LEU A 12 -26.68 10.97 -9.35
N ASN A 13 -26.98 11.46 -8.14
CA ASN A 13 -26.06 11.27 -7.02
C ASN A 13 -25.97 9.80 -6.60
N ARG A 14 -27.08 9.05 -6.63
CA ARG A 14 -27.04 7.59 -6.40
C ARG A 14 -26.13 6.88 -7.41
N PHE A 15 -26.24 7.23 -8.69
CA PHE A 15 -25.40 6.64 -9.73
C PHE A 15 -23.91 6.93 -9.51
N LEU A 16 -23.55 8.19 -9.27
CA LEU A 16 -22.16 8.58 -9.02
C LEU A 16 -21.59 7.88 -7.77
N ARG A 17 -22.37 7.79 -6.68
CA ARG A 17 -21.95 7.04 -5.47
C ARG A 17 -21.77 5.56 -5.72
N ALA A 18 -22.65 4.93 -6.50
CA ALA A 18 -22.50 3.52 -6.87
C ALA A 18 -21.22 3.30 -7.68
N GLN A 19 -20.91 4.18 -8.63
CA GLN A 19 -19.69 4.10 -9.43
C GLN A 19 -18.42 4.32 -8.57
N GLU A 20 -18.46 5.28 -7.63
CA GLU A 20 -17.39 5.50 -6.67
C GLU A 20 -17.18 4.29 -5.75
N ASP A 21 -18.27 3.68 -5.27
CA ASP A 21 -18.23 2.49 -4.40
C ASP A 21 -17.66 1.29 -5.15
N GLU A 22 -18.02 1.09 -6.42
CA GLU A 22 -17.42 0.05 -7.27
C GLU A 22 -15.93 0.30 -7.46
N PHE A 23 -15.53 1.52 -7.80
CA PHE A 23 -14.12 1.89 -7.92
C PHE A 23 -13.35 1.71 -6.60
N LEU A 24 -13.97 2.03 -5.47
CA LEU A 24 -13.39 1.81 -4.14
C LEU A 24 -13.28 0.32 -3.82
N LYS A 25 -14.28 -0.50 -4.16
CA LYS A 25 -14.21 -1.97 -4.00
C LYS A 25 -13.11 -2.58 -4.85
N GLU A 26 -12.94 -2.13 -6.08
CA GLU A 26 -11.84 -2.53 -6.96
C GLU A 26 -10.49 -2.09 -6.41
N LYS A 27 -10.42 -0.92 -5.78
CA LYS A 27 -9.19 -0.41 -5.16
C LYS A 27 -8.86 -1.10 -3.84
N ILE A 28 -9.89 -1.49 -3.07
CA ILE A 28 -9.78 -2.33 -1.87
C ILE A 28 -9.79 -3.80 -2.31
N GLN A 29 -8.95 -4.15 -3.29
CA GLN A 29 -8.68 -5.55 -3.57
C GLN A 29 -8.06 -6.21 -2.34
N LYS A 30 -8.60 -7.37 -1.96
CA LYS A 30 -8.02 -8.19 -0.91
C LYS A 30 -6.58 -8.53 -1.31
N ARG A 31 -5.67 -8.47 -0.33
CA ARG A 31 -4.27 -8.86 -0.57
C ARG A 31 -4.24 -10.29 -1.12
N PRO A 32 -3.52 -10.53 -2.23
CA PRO A 32 -3.42 -11.87 -2.80
C PRO A 32 -2.65 -12.80 -1.85
N PRO A 33 -2.90 -14.12 -1.89
CA PRO A 33 -2.15 -15.09 -1.08
C PRO A 33 -0.67 -15.08 -1.47
N LEU A 34 0.25 -15.23 -0.50
CA LEU A 34 1.70 -15.17 -0.79
C LEU A 34 2.17 -16.17 -1.84
N LYS A 35 1.44 -17.28 -2.04
CA LYS A 35 1.76 -18.32 -3.02
C LYS A 35 1.63 -17.83 -4.47
N THR A 36 0.82 -16.81 -4.74
CA THR A 36 0.64 -16.27 -6.10
C THR A 36 1.66 -15.20 -6.44
N LEU A 37 2.37 -14.65 -5.44
CA LEU A 37 3.35 -13.60 -5.62
C LEU A 37 4.74 -14.21 -5.87
N ASN A 38 5.18 -14.17 -7.12
CA ASN A 38 6.44 -14.80 -7.55
C ASN A 38 7.61 -13.82 -7.66
N THR A 39 7.34 -12.51 -7.71
CA THR A 39 8.38 -11.49 -7.91
C THR A 39 8.58 -10.65 -6.64
N ALA A 40 9.83 -10.42 -6.24
CA ALA A 40 10.14 -9.62 -5.06
C ALA A 40 9.61 -8.17 -5.13
N ALA A 41 9.60 -7.56 -6.32
CA ALA A 41 9.02 -6.24 -6.54
C ALA A 41 7.51 -6.22 -6.27
N GLU A 42 6.80 -7.27 -6.67
CA GLU A 42 5.36 -7.40 -6.48
C GLU A 42 5.03 -7.55 -4.99
N VAL A 43 5.75 -8.43 -4.28
CA VAL A 43 5.60 -8.59 -2.82
C VAL A 43 5.90 -7.28 -2.08
N ARG A 44 6.94 -6.54 -2.49
CA ARG A 44 7.28 -5.23 -1.92
C ARG A 44 6.18 -4.19 -2.09
N SER A 45 5.42 -4.25 -3.19
CA SER A 45 4.33 -3.30 -3.46
C SER A 45 3.18 -3.40 -2.44
N TRP A 46 2.98 -4.57 -1.84
CA TRP A 46 1.94 -4.82 -0.84
C TRP A 46 2.35 -4.47 0.60
N ILE A 47 3.65 -4.34 0.89
CA ILE A 47 4.14 -4.01 2.24
C ILE A 47 3.55 -2.69 2.79
N PRO A 48 3.50 -1.58 2.02
CA PRO A 48 2.86 -0.35 2.48
C PRO A 48 1.38 -0.50 2.82
N SER A 49 0.66 -1.40 2.13
CA SER A 49 -0.75 -1.68 2.42
C SER A 49 -0.91 -2.33 3.80
N ILE A 50 -0.09 -3.33 4.13
CA ILE A 50 -0.09 -3.99 5.45
C ILE A 50 0.24 -2.97 6.55
N LYS A 51 1.25 -2.12 6.34
CA LYS A 51 1.61 -1.07 7.29
C LYS A 51 0.47 -0.09 7.56
N LYS A 52 -0.28 0.31 6.53
CA LYS A 52 -1.46 1.17 6.71
C LYS A 52 -2.52 0.53 7.61
N ASP A 53 -2.79 -0.75 7.43
CA ASP A 53 -3.76 -1.47 8.26
C ASP A 53 -3.30 -1.62 9.71
N ILE A 54 -1.99 -1.84 9.93
CA ILE A 54 -1.38 -1.86 11.26
C ILE A 54 -1.53 -0.49 11.93
N SER A 55 -1.16 0.59 11.23
CA SER A 55 -1.31 1.96 11.73
C SER A 55 -2.77 2.30 12.05
N TYR A 56 -3.72 1.81 11.25
CA TYR A 56 -5.14 1.95 11.54
C TYR A 56 -5.52 1.25 12.85
N CYS A 57 -5.15 -0.02 13.03
CA CYS A 57 -5.44 -0.75 14.27
C CYS A 57 -4.80 -0.06 15.49
N LEU A 58 -3.54 0.39 15.38
CA LEU A 58 -2.85 1.11 16.44
C LEU A 58 -3.51 2.45 16.76
N HIS A 59 -3.96 3.21 15.75
CA HIS A 59 -4.70 4.45 15.97
C HIS A 59 -6.00 4.22 16.75
N HIS A 60 -6.72 3.14 16.41
CA HIS A 60 -7.94 2.76 17.11
C HIS A 60 -7.70 2.25 18.53
N LEU A 61 -6.55 1.64 18.81
CA LEU A 61 -6.16 1.15 20.14
C LEU A 61 -5.56 2.24 21.04
N SER A 62 -4.88 3.24 20.47
CA SER A 62 -4.21 4.32 21.20
C SER A 62 -5.09 5.54 21.48
N GLY A 63 -6.23 5.67 20.79
CA GLY A 63 -7.10 6.84 20.92
C GLY A 63 -7.93 6.87 22.20
N VAL A 64 -8.41 8.07 22.55
CA VAL A 64 -9.43 8.36 23.59
C VAL A 64 -10.82 7.92 23.12
N ARG A 65 -10.94 6.77 22.45
CA ARG A 65 -12.23 6.21 22.05
C ARG A 65 -12.63 5.18 23.09
N ASN A 66 -13.77 5.42 23.73
CA ASN A 66 -14.39 4.47 24.66
C ASN A 66 -15.02 3.32 23.86
N TYR A 67 -14.17 2.50 23.24
CA TYR A 67 -14.58 1.25 22.62
C TYR A 67 -14.93 0.24 23.71
N SER A 68 -15.93 -0.61 23.43
CA SER A 68 -16.21 -1.77 24.27
C SER A 68 -15.02 -2.72 24.27
N GLU A 69 -14.86 -3.49 25.34
CA GLU A 69 -13.78 -4.48 25.46
C GLU A 69 -13.76 -5.47 24.29
N LYS A 70 -14.95 -5.88 23.83
CA LYS A 70 -15.10 -6.75 22.65
C LYS A 70 -14.46 -6.13 21.41
N LYS A 71 -14.66 -4.83 21.18
CA LYS A 71 -14.10 -4.12 20.03
C LYS A 71 -12.59 -3.95 20.14
N ILE A 72 -12.09 -3.72 21.35
CA ILE A 72 -10.65 -3.66 21.61
C ILE A 72 -10.00 -5.03 21.33
N ALA A 73 -10.64 -6.12 21.75
CA ALA A 73 -10.17 -7.48 21.48
C ALA A 73 -10.09 -7.75 19.96
N GLU A 74 -11.11 -7.38 19.19
CA GLU A 74 -11.08 -7.49 17.72
C GLU A 74 -9.89 -6.74 17.09
N PHE A 75 -9.62 -5.52 17.54
CA PHE A 75 -8.48 -4.74 17.02
C PHE A 75 -7.14 -5.38 17.39
N ARG A 76 -7.01 -5.95 18.59
CA ARG A 76 -5.80 -6.67 19.03
C ARG A 76 -5.59 -7.95 18.22
N GLU A 77 -6.63 -8.74 18.02
CA GLU A 77 -6.56 -9.96 17.21
C GLU A 77 -6.18 -9.63 15.77
N ARG A 78 -6.82 -8.60 15.19
CA ARG A 78 -6.49 -8.12 13.85
C ARG A 78 -5.05 -7.63 13.75
N LEU A 79 -4.55 -6.90 14.76
CA LEU A 79 -3.17 -6.45 14.80
C LEU A 79 -2.19 -7.63 14.79
N GLN A 80 -2.42 -8.65 15.62
CA GLN A 80 -1.58 -9.86 15.65
C GLN A 80 -1.58 -10.60 14.30
N PHE A 81 -2.75 -10.69 13.64
CA PHE A 81 -2.83 -11.28 12.30
C PHE A 81 -2.00 -10.49 11.28
N LEU A 82 -2.10 -9.16 11.31
CA LEU A 82 -1.38 -8.26 10.40
C LEU A 82 0.13 -8.27 10.64
N GLU A 83 0.59 -8.40 11.89
CA GLU A 83 2.01 -8.54 12.22
C GLU A 83 2.58 -9.84 11.63
N ARG A 84 1.88 -10.97 11.85
CA ARG A 84 2.26 -12.26 11.24
C ARG A 84 2.20 -12.23 9.71
N GLU A 85 1.25 -11.50 9.14
CA GLU A 85 1.18 -11.27 7.69
C GLU A 85 2.41 -10.49 7.21
N TYR A 86 2.74 -9.37 7.87
CA TYR A 86 3.91 -8.56 7.56
C TYR A 86 5.20 -9.36 7.61
N GLU A 87 5.42 -10.14 8.68
CA GLU A 87 6.59 -11.01 8.82
C GLU A 87 6.71 -12.02 7.68
N ARG A 88 5.60 -12.66 7.30
CA ARG A 88 5.57 -13.60 6.17
C ARG A 88 5.90 -12.92 4.85
N PHE A 89 5.37 -11.72 4.60
CA PHE A 89 5.70 -10.94 3.40
C PHE A 89 7.18 -10.54 3.37
N VAL A 90 7.73 -10.07 4.49
CA VAL A 90 9.15 -9.72 4.61
C VAL A 90 10.03 -10.95 4.39
N LYS A 91 9.68 -12.09 4.99
CA LYS A 91 10.40 -13.36 4.78
C LYS A 91 10.38 -13.76 3.30
N LYS A 92 9.22 -13.68 2.64
CA LYS A 92 9.09 -13.99 1.21
C LYS A 92 9.92 -13.05 0.32
N VAL A 93 9.99 -11.76 0.65
CA VAL A 93 10.89 -10.82 -0.06
C VAL A 93 12.35 -11.26 0.09
N ARG A 94 12.78 -11.65 1.29
CA ARG A 94 14.15 -12.13 1.53
C ARG A 94 14.46 -13.43 0.80
N GLU A 95 13.47 -14.33 0.67
CA GLU A 95 13.62 -15.58 -0.10
C GLU A 95 13.76 -15.32 -1.60
N LEU A 96 13.03 -14.33 -2.15
CA LEU A 96 13.04 -14.01 -3.58
C LEU A 96 14.21 -13.10 -4.00
N ASP A 97 14.68 -12.24 -3.10
CA ASP A 97 15.72 -11.24 -3.37
C ASP A 97 16.67 -11.16 -2.17
N PRO A 98 17.62 -12.11 -2.07
CA PRO A 98 18.59 -12.17 -0.97
C PRO A 98 19.57 -10.98 -1.00
N ASP A 99 19.79 -10.38 -2.17
CA ASP A 99 20.74 -9.28 -2.39
C ASP A 99 20.16 -7.90 -2.06
N ALA A 100 18.84 -7.77 -1.86
CA ALA A 100 18.20 -6.49 -1.52
C ALA A 100 18.60 -5.96 -0.14
N ILE A 101 19.05 -6.84 0.75
CA ILE A 101 19.65 -6.46 2.02
C ILE A 101 21.14 -6.43 1.77
N GLY A 102 21.65 -5.25 1.38
CA GLY A 102 23.09 -5.07 1.16
C GLY A 102 23.89 -5.70 2.29
N THR A 103 24.96 -6.40 1.94
CA THR A 103 25.77 -7.19 2.86
C THR A 103 26.11 -6.35 4.10
N PRO A 104 25.89 -6.81 5.33
CA PRO A 104 26.28 -6.08 6.53
C PRO A 104 27.78 -5.74 6.48
N GLY A 105 28.12 -4.44 6.45
CA GLY A 105 29.49 -3.94 6.28
C GLY A 105 29.83 -3.43 4.88
N GLU A 106 28.96 -3.64 3.90
CA GLU A 106 29.15 -3.11 2.54
C GLU A 106 28.76 -1.63 2.50
N ALA A 107 29.66 -0.79 1.98
CA ALA A 107 29.43 0.64 1.84
C ALA A 107 28.15 0.89 1.02
N HIS A 108 27.15 1.51 1.64
CA HIS A 108 25.92 1.86 0.94
C HIS A 108 26.25 2.74 -0.27
N LYS A 109 25.95 2.25 -1.47
CA LYS A 109 26.11 3.03 -2.70
C LYS A 109 25.18 4.24 -2.61
N TYR A 110 25.73 5.41 -2.31
CA TYR A 110 25.00 6.67 -2.37
C TYR A 110 24.54 6.92 -3.82
N TYR A 111 23.29 6.60 -4.13
CA TYR A 111 22.72 6.89 -5.43
C TYR A 111 22.40 8.38 -5.53
N SER A 112 23.20 9.12 -6.32
CA SER A 112 22.90 10.49 -6.70
C SER A 112 21.59 10.54 -7.50
N LYS A 113 20.55 11.19 -6.95
CA LYS A 113 19.25 11.37 -7.61
C LYS A 113 19.35 12.03 -9.00
N ARG A 114 20.42 12.79 -9.27
CA ARG A 114 20.66 13.44 -10.58
C ARG A 114 21.01 12.47 -11.70
N LYS A 115 21.61 11.30 -11.42
CA LYS A 115 22.02 10.34 -12.48
C LYS A 115 20.85 9.54 -13.05
N ASN A 116 19.84 9.23 -12.25
CA ASN A 116 18.69 8.42 -12.71
C ASN A 116 17.76 9.18 -13.67
N LEU A 117 17.68 10.51 -13.57
CA LEU A 117 16.89 11.32 -14.51
C LEU A 117 17.43 11.21 -15.95
N ARG A 118 18.75 11.03 -16.13
CA ARG A 118 19.37 10.91 -17.46
C ARG A 118 19.28 9.51 -18.08
N ARG A 119 18.98 8.47 -17.31
CA ARG A 119 18.85 7.09 -17.83
C ARG A 119 17.50 6.86 -18.52
N ASN A 120 16.47 7.58 -18.09
CA ASN A 120 15.09 7.43 -18.59
C ASN A 120 14.70 8.47 -19.64
N GLN A 121 15.64 9.25 -20.18
CA GLN A 121 15.34 10.11 -21.34
C GLN A 121 15.78 9.40 -22.63
N PRO A 122 14.88 9.27 -23.64
CA PRO A 122 15.29 8.81 -24.96
C PRO A 122 16.35 9.79 -25.49
N LYS A 123 17.46 9.25 -25.99
CA LYS A 123 18.54 10.05 -26.59
C LYS A 123 17.99 10.78 -27.81
N LEU A 124 17.65 12.06 -27.67
CA LEU A 124 17.46 12.96 -28.81
C LEU A 124 18.79 13.09 -29.55
N MET A 125 18.92 12.35 -30.65
CA MET A 125 20.00 12.53 -31.63
C MET A 125 19.90 13.96 -32.17
N ARG A 126 20.86 14.82 -31.81
CA ARG A 126 21.00 16.12 -32.46
C ARG A 126 21.65 15.90 -33.82
N LEU A 127 20.86 16.04 -34.90
CA LEU A 127 21.40 16.23 -36.24
C LEU A 127 22.26 17.50 -36.24
N ARG A 128 23.56 17.36 -36.53
CA ARG A 128 24.42 18.49 -36.85
C ARG A 128 24.11 18.90 -38.30
N ALA A 129 23.59 20.11 -38.47
CA ALA A 129 23.54 20.75 -39.78
C ALA A 129 24.97 21.18 -40.17
N LEU A 130 25.33 20.88 -41.42
CA LEU A 130 26.54 21.35 -42.11
C LEU A 130 26.37 22.81 -42.53
#